data_AF-A0A9P6JM65-F1
#
_entry.id   AF-A0A9P6JM65-F1
#
_cell.length_a   1.000
_cell.length_b   1.000
_cell.length_c   1.000
_cell.angle_alpha   90.00
_cell.angle_beta   90.00
_cell.angle_gamma   90.00
#
_symmetry.space_group_name_H-M   'P 1'
#
loop_
_entity.id
_entity.type
_entity.pdbx_description
1 polymer ?
#
loop_
_entity_poly.entity_id
_entity_poly.type
_entity_poly.pdbx_seq_one_letter_code
_entity_poly.pdbx_strand_id
1 'polypeptide(L)'
;MKQIGLIPNVVTQLSDLHSSLGQMFEQWFGQHLIFDRLKPDSVHKEFFLQLAVEEIALQFLNGNSVTNLEAFLIRSTKANVVLLQGCPALFHVVNAQFRTVPALPKMLINLLQWVLIRGSIVMKQLTKYGYPHPNPPLGGSRNW
;
A
#
# COMPACT_ATOMS: atom_id res chain seq x y z
N MET A 1 15.95 8.77 -23.67
CA MET A 1 14.67 9.00 -24.37
C MET A 1 13.66 7.85 -24.24
N LYS A 2 14.05 6.57 -24.30
CA LYS A 2 13.11 5.42 -24.18
C LYS A 2 12.22 5.43 -22.92
N GLN A 3 12.72 5.88 -21.77
CA GLN A 3 11.96 5.89 -20.50
C GLN A 3 10.80 6.90 -20.49
N ILE A 4 10.92 8.06 -21.16
CA ILE A 4 9.89 9.10 -21.15
C ILE A 4 8.62 8.63 -21.89
N GLY A 5 8.80 7.89 -22.99
CA GLY A 5 7.69 7.33 -23.77
C GLY A 5 6.92 6.21 -23.06
N LEU A 6 7.45 5.63 -21.98
CA LEU A 6 6.78 4.58 -21.21
C LEU A 6 5.86 5.14 -20.13
N ILE A 7 6.08 6.38 -19.68
CA ILE A 7 5.33 7.00 -18.58
C ILE A 7 3.82 7.05 -18.85
N PRO A 8 3.34 7.49 -20.03
CA PRO A 8 1.90 7.51 -20.31
C PRO A 8 1.30 6.11 -20.23
N ASN A 9 2.01 5.09 -20.72
CA ASN A 9 1.54 3.71 -20.66
C ASN A 9 1.46 3.21 -19.20
N VAL A 10 2.46 3.51 -18.37
CA VAL A 10 2.45 3.16 -16.94
C VAL A 10 1.33 3.89 -16.20
N VAL A 11 1.11 5.18 -16.48
CA VAL A 11 -0.02 5.95 -15.91
C VAL A 11 -1.35 5.33 -16.29
N THR A 12 -1.55 4.95 -17.56
CA THR A 12 -2.76 4.27 -18.02
C THR A 12 -2.95 2.93 -17.30
N GLN A 13 -1.94 2.06 -17.30
CA GLN A 13 -2.02 0.76 -16.65
C GLN A 13 -2.30 0.85 -15.14
N LEU A 14 -1.68 1.81 -14.46
CA LEU A 14 -1.95 2.07 -13.05
C LEU A 14 -3.34 2.65 -12.83
N SER A 15 -3.84 3.49 -13.75
CA SER A 15 -5.19 4.03 -13.70
C SER A 15 -6.26 2.96 -13.91
N ASP A 16 -6.00 2.00 -14.80
CA ASP A 16 -6.85 0.83 -15.04
C ASP A 16 -6.95 -0.05 -13.79
N LEU A 17 -5.88 -0.16 -13.00
CA LEU A 17 -5.90 -0.81 -11.69
C LEU A 17 -6.64 0.01 -10.63
N HIS A 18 -6.33 1.30 -10.54
CA HIS A 18 -7.03 2.28 -9.71
C HIS A 18 -6.65 3.71 -10.10
N SER A 19 -7.63 4.57 -10.32
CA SER A 19 -7.39 5.96 -10.77
C SER A 19 -6.43 6.75 -9.88
N SER A 20 -6.45 6.53 -8.55
CA SER A 20 -5.53 7.23 -7.64
C SER A 20 -4.08 6.73 -7.70
N LEU A 21 -3.84 5.49 -8.16
CA LEU A 21 -2.48 5.01 -8.43
C LEU A 21 -1.89 5.73 -9.64
N GLY A 22 -2.66 5.84 -10.72
CA GLY A 22 -2.27 6.57 -11.92
C GLY A 22 -2.00 8.04 -11.63
N GLN A 23 -2.93 8.71 -10.92
CA GLN A 23 -2.75 10.11 -10.52
C GLN A 23 -1.51 10.33 -9.64
N MET A 24 -1.26 9.44 -8.67
CA MET A 24 -0.10 9.56 -7.80
C MET A 24 1.20 9.29 -8.56
N PHE A 25 1.20 8.35 -9.50
CA PHE A 25 2.35 8.10 -10.35
C PHE A 25 2.63 9.29 -11.28
N GLU A 26 1.60 9.84 -11.91
CA GLU A 26 1.73 11.02 -12.77
C GLU A 26 2.22 12.26 -11.99
N GLN A 27 1.73 12.47 -10.77
CA GLN A 27 2.16 13.58 -9.92
C GLN A 27 3.65 13.53 -9.58
N TRP A 28 4.23 12.34 -9.40
CA TRP A 28 5.61 12.18 -8.91
C TRP A 28 6.61 11.70 -9.97
N PHE A 29 6.14 11.11 -11.07
CA PHE A 29 6.94 10.54 -12.15
C PHE A 29 6.46 10.97 -13.54
N GLY A 30 5.51 11.89 -13.63
CA GLY A 30 4.95 12.38 -14.88
C GLY A 30 6.02 12.99 -15.79
N GLN A 31 5.74 13.00 -17.10
CA GLN A 31 6.67 13.52 -18.11
C GLN A 31 7.06 14.98 -17.83
N HIS A 32 6.13 15.78 -17.28
CA HIS A 32 6.36 17.18 -16.93
C HIS A 32 7.55 17.36 -15.97
N LEU A 33 7.69 16.50 -14.95
CA LEU A 33 8.82 16.56 -14.02
C LEU A 33 10.16 16.25 -14.67
N ILE A 34 10.17 15.40 -15.71
CA ILE A 34 11.40 15.08 -16.45
C ILE A 34 11.82 16.27 -17.32
N PHE A 35 10.84 16.93 -17.95
CA PHE A 35 11.11 18.16 -18.70
C PHE A 35 11.64 19.28 -17.79
N ASP A 36 11.12 19.36 -16.56
CA ASP A 36 11.57 20.31 -15.54
C ASP A 36 12.84 19.86 -14.79
N ARG A 37 13.41 18.70 -15.14
CA ARG A 37 14.58 18.07 -14.48
C ARG A 37 14.41 17.87 -12.97
N LEU A 38 13.17 17.77 -12.51
CA LEU A 38 12.81 17.49 -11.13
C LEU A 38 12.94 15.99 -10.86
N LYS A 39 13.60 15.65 -9.75
CA LYS A 39 13.72 14.27 -9.32
C LYS A 39 12.55 13.90 -8.41
N PRO A 40 11.91 12.75 -8.62
CA PRO A 40 10.94 12.21 -7.66
C PRO A 40 11.60 12.06 -6.29
N ASP A 41 10.87 12.40 -5.22
CA ASP A 41 11.34 12.18 -3.87
C ASP A 41 11.54 10.68 -3.59
N SER A 42 12.56 10.35 -2.79
CA SER A 42 12.96 8.97 -2.51
C SER A 42 11.83 8.16 -1.91
N VAL A 43 10.97 8.78 -1.09
CA VAL A 43 9.81 8.14 -0.46
C VAL A 43 8.82 7.59 -1.49
N HIS A 44 8.51 8.37 -2.54
CA HIS A 44 7.55 7.96 -3.56
C HIS A 44 8.14 6.89 -4.48
N LYS A 45 9.45 6.97 -4.74
CA LYS A 45 10.17 5.94 -5.48
C LYS A 45 10.19 4.61 -4.73
N GLU A 46 10.50 4.65 -3.44
CA GLU A 46 10.46 3.50 -2.54
C GLU A 46 9.05 2.89 -2.52
N PHE A 47 8.01 3.72 -2.42
CA PHE A 47 6.62 3.26 -2.43
C PHE A 47 6.26 2.47 -3.68
N PHE A 48 6.53 3.00 -4.89
CA PHE A 48 6.20 2.28 -6.12
C PHE A 48 7.07 1.05 -6.34
N LEU A 49 8.33 1.07 -5.88
CA LEU A 49 9.18 -0.12 -5.90
C LEU A 49 8.66 -1.20 -4.96
N GLN A 50 8.29 -0.86 -3.74
CA GLN A 50 7.69 -1.79 -2.78
C GLN A 50 6.34 -2.33 -3.29
N LEU A 51 5.53 -1.46 -3.90
CA LEU A 51 4.27 -1.87 -4.54
C LEU A 51 4.50 -2.87 -5.70
N ALA A 52 5.57 -2.70 -6.48
CA ALA A 52 5.90 -3.57 -7.60
C ALA A 52 6.57 -4.89 -7.17
N VAL A 53 7.46 -4.84 -6.17
CA VAL A 53 8.19 -6.01 -5.65
C VAL A 53 7.28 -6.91 -4.83
N GLU A 54 6.32 -6.34 -4.10
CA GLU A 54 5.35 -7.13 -3.33
C GLU A 54 4.21 -7.69 -4.20
N GLU A 55 4.38 -7.61 -5.54
CA GLU A 55 3.61 -8.10 -6.70
C GLU A 55 2.08 -7.93 -6.70
N ILE A 56 1.41 -7.95 -5.56
CA ILE A 56 0.03 -7.55 -5.39
C ILE A 56 -0.14 -7.09 -3.94
N ALA A 57 -0.93 -6.04 -3.68
CA ALA A 57 -1.42 -5.64 -2.35
C ALA A 57 -2.06 -6.78 -1.49
N LEU A 58 -2.07 -8.02 -2.01
CA LEU A 58 -2.39 -9.29 -1.37
C LEU A 58 -1.52 -9.68 -0.17
N GLN A 59 -0.22 -9.39 -0.19
CA GLN A 59 0.69 -9.83 0.89
C GLN A 59 1.01 -8.73 1.91
N PHE A 60 0.71 -7.47 1.59
CA PHE A 60 0.93 -6.31 2.47
C PHE A 60 0.21 -6.37 3.81
N LEU A 61 -0.86 -7.16 3.90
CA LEU A 61 -1.78 -7.13 5.02
C LEU A 61 -1.91 -8.53 5.63
N ASN A 62 -1.11 -8.79 6.67
CA ASN A 62 -1.53 -9.79 7.66
C ASN A 62 -2.86 -9.31 8.31
N GLY A 63 -3.62 -10.22 8.92
CA GLY A 63 -4.95 -9.88 9.46
C GLY A 63 -4.94 -8.64 10.38
N ASN A 64 -3.88 -8.46 11.17
CA ASN A 64 -3.72 -7.30 12.06
C ASN A 64 -3.50 -5.99 11.26
N SER A 65 -2.71 -6.02 10.19
CA SER A 65 -2.48 -4.86 9.35
C SER A 65 -3.76 -4.41 8.61
N VAL A 66 -4.66 -5.34 8.23
CA VAL A 66 -5.99 -4.99 7.66
C VAL A 66 -6.79 -4.18 8.68
N THR A 67 -6.93 -4.71 9.90
CA THR A 67 -7.69 -4.05 10.98
C THR A 67 -7.08 -2.70 11.36
N ASN A 68 -5.75 -2.61 11.39
CA ASN A 68 -5.06 -1.37 11.70
C ASN A 68 -5.21 -0.31 10.59
N LEU A 69 -5.20 -0.72 9.32
CA LEU A 69 -5.48 0.17 8.19
C LEU A 69 -6.93 0.67 8.20
N GLU A 70 -7.88 -0.21 8.53
CA GLU A 70 -9.28 0.16 8.71
C GLU A 70 -9.45 1.18 9.86
N ALA A 71 -8.86 0.92 11.02
CA ALA A 71 -8.86 1.83 12.16
C ALA A 71 -8.24 3.19 11.83
N PHE A 72 -7.14 3.20 11.06
CA PHE A 72 -6.51 4.43 10.58
C PHE A 72 -7.43 5.22 9.63
N LEU A 73 -8.14 4.54 8.71
CA LEU A 73 -9.05 5.20 7.77
C LEU A 73 -10.26 5.84 8.47
N ILE A 74 -10.73 5.28 9.59
CA ILE A 74 -11.79 5.89 10.41
C ILE A 74 -11.30 7.21 11.06
N ARG A 75 -10.03 7.25 11.49
CA ARG A 75 -9.41 8.45 12.10
C ARG A 75 -8.02 8.70 11.52
N SER A 76 -7.98 9.30 10.33
CA SER A 76 -6.74 9.56 9.60
C SER A 76 -5.99 10.78 10.13
N THR A 77 -5.34 10.62 11.27
CA THR A 77 -4.57 11.68 11.94
C THR A 77 -3.09 11.32 12.03
N LYS A 78 -2.23 12.33 12.20
CA LYS A 78 -0.78 12.13 12.39
C LYS A 78 -0.47 11.20 13.57
N ALA A 79 -1.23 11.29 14.66
CA ALA A 79 -1.06 10.44 15.84
C ALA A 79 -1.32 8.96 15.54
N ASN A 80 -2.23 8.67 14.61
CA ASN A 80 -2.63 7.32 14.26
C ASN A 80 -1.78 6.68 13.17
N VAL A 81 -0.81 7.40 12.58
CA VAL A 81 0.06 6.87 11.51
C VAL A 81 0.81 5.62 11.97
N VAL A 82 1.10 5.51 13.26
CA VAL A 82 1.74 4.32 13.85
C VAL A 82 0.97 3.02 13.61
N LEU A 83 -0.35 3.08 13.39
CA LEU A 83 -1.17 1.91 13.04
C LEU A 83 -0.72 1.28 11.72
N LEU A 84 -0.11 2.07 10.84
CA LEU A 84 0.36 1.61 9.53
C LEU A 84 1.75 0.96 9.58
N GLN A 85 2.39 0.82 10.74
CA GLN A 85 3.72 0.22 10.86
C GLN A 85 3.80 -1.21 10.30
N GLY A 86 2.70 -1.95 10.31
CA GLY A 86 2.60 -3.27 9.68
C GLY A 86 2.63 -3.25 8.16
N CYS A 87 2.61 -2.07 7.54
CA CYS A 87 2.76 -1.83 6.10
C CYS A 87 3.76 -0.68 5.88
N PRO A 88 5.07 -0.97 5.90
CA PRO A 88 6.11 0.07 5.83
C PRO A 88 5.94 1.06 4.67
N ALA A 89 5.55 0.58 3.48
CA ALA A 89 5.27 1.43 2.31
C ALA A 89 4.21 2.50 2.60
N LEU A 90 3.07 2.08 3.19
CA LEU A 90 1.98 2.99 3.54
C LEU A 90 2.39 3.93 4.68
N PHE A 91 3.07 3.40 5.70
CA PHE A 91 3.58 4.18 6.81
C PHE A 91 4.48 5.33 6.31
N HIS A 92 5.45 5.04 5.44
CA HIS A 92 6.40 6.05 4.98
C HIS A 92 5.72 7.15 4.15
N VAL A 93 4.84 6.79 3.20
CA VAL A 93 4.13 7.78 2.38
C VAL A 93 3.20 8.66 3.22
N VAL A 94 2.40 8.04 4.09
CA VAL A 94 1.46 8.76 4.95
C VAL A 94 2.19 9.65 5.96
N ASN A 95 3.27 9.15 6.57
CA ASN A 95 4.08 9.92 7.51
C ASN A 95 4.78 11.10 6.81
N ALA A 96 5.31 10.90 5.60
CA ALA A 96 5.89 11.98 4.81
C ALA A 96 4.86 13.07 4.50
N GLN A 97 3.64 12.67 4.13
CA GLN A 97 2.54 13.62 3.88
C GLN A 97 2.18 14.44 5.14
N PHE A 98 2.12 13.82 6.32
CA PHE A 98 1.85 14.54 7.56
C PHE A 98 3.00 15.43 8.05
N ARG A 99 4.18 15.35 7.44
CA ARG A 99 5.27 16.31 7.68
C ARG A 99 5.08 17.59 6.87
N THR A 100 4.40 17.50 5.73
CA THR A 100 4.22 18.64 4.80
C THR A 100 2.86 19.32 4.99
N VAL A 101 1.80 18.55 5.28
CA VAL A 101 0.44 19.07 5.44
C VAL A 101 -0.27 18.40 6.62
N PRO A 102 -1.23 19.09 7.28
CA PRO A 102 -1.93 18.54 8.44
C PRO A 102 -3.00 17.49 8.09
N ALA A 103 -3.37 17.36 6.82
CA ALA A 103 -4.42 16.46 6.36
C ALA A 103 -3.98 15.67 5.13
N LEU A 104 -4.49 14.45 4.97
CA LEU A 104 -4.19 13.62 3.82
C LEU A 104 -4.97 14.09 2.58
N PRO A 105 -4.32 14.16 1.41
CA PRO A 105 -5.02 14.45 0.17
C PRO A 105 -5.97 13.30 -0.16
N LYS A 106 -7.12 13.63 -0.79
CA LYS A 106 -8.16 12.66 -1.16
C LYS A 106 -7.61 11.48 -1.96
N MET A 107 -6.66 11.73 -2.87
CA MET A 107 -5.99 10.70 -3.66
C MET A 107 -5.31 9.63 -2.79
N LEU A 108 -4.61 10.05 -1.74
CA LEU A 108 -3.94 9.12 -0.83
C LEU A 108 -4.93 8.35 0.04
N ILE A 109 -6.04 8.99 0.47
CA ILE A 109 -7.12 8.30 1.17
C ILE A 109 -7.75 7.22 0.28
N ASN A 110 -8.07 7.56 -0.98
CA ASN A 110 -8.63 6.62 -1.94
C ASN A 110 -7.68 5.44 -2.20
N LEU A 111 -6.38 5.70 -2.29
CA LEU A 111 -5.36 4.66 -2.42
C LEU A 111 -5.35 3.71 -1.22
N LEU A 112 -5.36 4.26 0.00
CA LEU A 112 -5.41 3.47 1.24
C LEU A 112 -6.68 2.61 1.32
N GLN A 113 -7.84 3.14 0.92
CA GLN A 113 -9.09 2.39 0.83
C GLN A 113 -9.01 1.26 -0.20
N TRP A 114 -8.43 1.52 -1.38
CA TRP A 114 -8.23 0.50 -2.40
C TRP A 114 -7.34 -0.63 -1.89
N VAL A 115 -6.24 -0.31 -1.20
CA VAL A 115 -5.36 -1.31 -0.57
C VAL A 115 -6.13 -2.13 0.47
N LEU A 116 -6.95 -1.49 1.33
CA LEU A 116 -7.77 -2.18 2.31
C LEU A 116 -8.75 -3.16 1.67
N ILE A 117 -9.46 -2.75 0.62
CA ILE A 117 -10.43 -3.59 -0.10
C ILE A 117 -9.72 -4.80 -0.71
N ARG A 118 -8.61 -4.57 -1.40
CA ARG A 118 -7.83 -5.65 -2.04
C ARG A 118 -7.29 -6.63 -1.01
N GLY A 119 -6.67 -6.16 0.06
CA GLY A 119 -6.18 -7.02 1.14
C GLY A 119 -7.30 -7.83 1.80
N SER A 120 -8.46 -7.21 2.02
CA SER A 120 -9.62 -7.89 2.64
C SER A 120 -10.19 -9.01 1.77
N ILE A 121 -10.32 -8.80 0.45
CA ILE A 121 -10.77 -9.83 -0.51
C ILE A 121 -9.86 -11.05 -0.43
N VAL A 122 -8.57 -10.79 -0.26
CA VAL A 122 -7.53 -11.79 -0.37
C VAL A 122 -7.43 -12.58 0.92
N MET A 123 -7.47 -11.90 2.04
CA MET A 123 -7.57 -12.54 3.34
C MET A 123 -8.78 -13.47 3.40
N LYS A 124 -9.93 -13.05 2.84
CA LYS A 124 -11.13 -13.89 2.71
C LYS A 124 -10.88 -15.12 1.81
N GLN A 125 -10.17 -14.96 0.70
CA GLN A 125 -9.79 -16.08 -0.17
C GLN A 125 -8.85 -17.05 0.55
N LEU A 126 -7.81 -16.57 1.21
CA LEU A 126 -6.85 -17.39 1.96
C LEU A 126 -7.54 -18.13 3.12
N THR A 127 -8.49 -17.49 3.81
CA THR A 127 -9.28 -18.12 4.88
C THR A 127 -10.24 -19.18 4.32
N LYS A 128 -10.84 -18.92 3.15
CA LYS A 128 -11.78 -19.85 2.48
C LYS A 128 -11.07 -21.10 1.93
N TYR A 129 -9.82 -20.97 1.45
CA TYR A 129 -9.06 -22.06 0.85
C TYR A 129 -8.03 -22.71 1.80
N GLY A 130 -7.95 -22.25 3.06
CA GLY A 130 -7.28 -22.94 4.16
C GLY A 130 -5.78 -23.17 3.99
N TYR A 131 -4.94 -22.25 4.48
CA TYR A 131 -3.64 -22.69 4.99
C TYR A 131 -3.87 -23.44 6.31
N PRO A 132 -3.28 -24.64 6.49
CA PRO A 132 -3.41 -25.38 7.74
C PRO A 132 -2.82 -24.53 8.87
N HIS A 133 -3.57 -24.43 9.98
CA HIS A 133 -3.04 -23.95 11.25
C HIS A 133 -1.66 -24.58 11.51
N PRO A 134 -0.61 -23.81 11.84
CA PRO A 134 0.63 -24.39 12.32
C PRO A 134 0.37 -25.01 13.70
N ASN A 135 0.06 -26.30 13.71
CA ASN A 135 -0.10 -27.26 14.81
C ASN A 135 -0.95 -26.85 16.04
N PRO A 136 -1.91 -27.69 16.48
CA PRO A 136 -2.40 -27.60 17.85
C PRO A 136 -1.24 -27.88 18.83
N PRO A 137 -1.28 -27.33 20.06
CA PRO A 137 -0.23 -27.54 21.04
C PRO A 137 -0.03 -29.04 21.29
N LEU A 138 1.23 -29.47 21.39
CA LEU A 138 1.63 -30.80 21.84
C LEU A 138 1.17 -31.00 23.29
N GLY A 139 -0.13 -31.24 23.46
CA GLY A 139 -0.75 -31.67 24.70
C GLY A 139 -0.50 -33.16 24.86
N GLY A 140 0.46 -33.47 25.73
CA GLY A 140 0.84 -34.85 26.03
C GLY A 140 -0.33 -35.68 26.54
N SER A 141 -0.44 -36.89 26.01
CA SER A 141 -1.02 -38.03 26.72
C SER A 141 -0.34 -39.30 26.23
N ARG A 142 0.84 -39.58 26.80
CA ARG A 142 1.31 -40.94 26.97
C ARG A 142 0.70 -41.44 28.28
N ASN A 143 -0.35 -42.23 28.18
CA ASN A 143 -0.73 -43.11 29.27
C ASN A 143 -0.14 -44.49 28.99
N TRP A 144 0.57 -44.99 30.01
CA TRP A 144 0.80 -46.40 30.25
C TRP A 144 -0.53 -47.11 30.50
#